data_AF-A0A5C6G026-F1
#
_entry.id   AF-A0A5C6G026-F1
#
_cell.length_a   1.000
_cell.length_b   1.000
_cell.length_c   1.000
_cell.angle_alpha   90.00
_cell.angle_beta   90.00
_cell.angle_gamma   90.00
#
_symmetry.space_group_name_H-M   'P 1'
#
loop_
_entity.id
_entity.type
_entity.pdbx_description
1 polymer ?
#
loop_
_entity_poly.entity_id
_entity_poly.type
_entity_poly.pdbx_seq_one_letter_code
_entity_poly.pdbx_strand_id
1 'polypeptide(L)'
;MLQAIGDLQAGDQREQQSAIVKIMDYCKLVKTLSNDIQLSYGGKDADRQRTNGIFTVKSGVRTVAYINLETIRTVRRRHMGVQNLRDLRLMIKKNNPVGWQIKKKLDRLRPAMEQEDPYIIGILIALAQSQRRIGQDRRKGERVYVIALPGTRAPVAYFYKAFIPAAFLNKFDNPWEAHECA
;
A
#
# COMPACT_ATOMS: atom_id res chain seq x y z
N MET A 1 -23.94 -9.91 -0.24
CA MET A 1 -22.53 -10.36 -0.19
C MET A 1 -22.09 -11.09 -1.48
N LEU A 2 -22.77 -12.15 -1.94
CA LEU A 2 -22.38 -12.91 -3.14
C LEU A 2 -22.26 -12.06 -4.42
N GLN A 3 -23.19 -11.14 -4.65
CA GLN A 3 -23.11 -10.21 -5.78
C GLN A 3 -21.86 -9.32 -5.73
N ALA A 4 -21.54 -8.77 -4.55
CA ALA A 4 -20.33 -7.94 -4.39
C ALA A 4 -19.04 -8.74 -4.61
N ILE A 5 -19.03 -10.04 -4.35
CA ILE A 5 -17.88 -10.90 -4.67
C ILE A 5 -17.75 -11.07 -6.19
N GLY A 6 -18.87 -11.28 -6.90
CA GLY A 6 -18.88 -11.28 -8.37
C GLY A 6 -18.38 -9.95 -8.96
N ASP A 7 -18.79 -8.83 -8.38
CA ASP A 7 -18.37 -7.48 -8.79
C ASP A 7 -16.86 -7.23 -8.58
N LEU A 8 -16.13 -8.03 -7.79
CA LEU A 8 -14.66 -7.95 -7.71
C LEU A 8 -13.98 -8.36 -9.01
N GLN A 9 -14.64 -9.19 -9.82
CA GLN A 9 -14.16 -9.61 -11.14
C GLN A 9 -14.54 -8.60 -12.23
N ALA A 10 -15.16 -7.47 -11.86
CA ALA A 10 -15.50 -6.42 -12.80
C ALA A 10 -14.29 -5.90 -13.58
N GLY A 11 -14.54 -5.49 -14.82
CA GLY A 11 -13.55 -4.84 -15.68
C GLY A 11 -13.26 -3.40 -15.30
N ASP A 12 -14.03 -2.83 -14.38
CA ASP A 12 -13.92 -1.43 -13.96
C ASP A 12 -13.41 -1.29 -12.52
N GLN A 13 -12.46 -0.39 -12.32
CA GLN A 13 -11.82 -0.18 -11.01
C GLN A 13 -12.76 0.48 -10.00
N ARG A 14 -13.73 1.30 -10.43
CA ARG A 14 -14.70 1.93 -9.52
C ARG A 14 -15.72 0.90 -9.04
N GLU A 15 -16.13 -0.01 -9.91
CA GLU A 15 -16.97 -1.15 -9.55
C GLU A 15 -16.27 -2.05 -8.53
N GLN A 16 -15.00 -2.43 -8.77
CA GLN A 16 -14.19 -3.17 -7.78
C GLN A 16 -14.06 -2.42 -6.45
N GLN A 17 -13.86 -1.11 -6.49
CA GLN A 17 -13.79 -0.28 -5.27
C GLN A 17 -15.11 -0.30 -4.50
N SER A 18 -16.24 -0.18 -5.20
CA SER A 18 -17.59 -0.26 -4.62
C SER A 18 -17.84 -1.64 -3.99
N ALA A 19 -17.46 -2.70 -4.70
CA ALA A 19 -17.54 -4.08 -4.24
C ALA A 19 -16.74 -4.31 -2.95
N ILE A 20 -15.48 -3.88 -2.90
CA ILE A 20 -14.65 -3.96 -1.69
C ILE A 20 -15.30 -3.19 -0.54
N VAL A 21 -15.80 -1.97 -0.77
CA VAL A 21 -16.47 -1.19 0.27
C VAL A 21 -17.67 -1.93 0.85
N LYS A 22 -18.53 -2.52 -0.01
CA LYS A 22 -19.67 -3.32 0.43
C LYS A 22 -19.22 -4.53 1.26
N ILE A 23 -18.19 -5.26 0.80
CA ILE A 23 -17.65 -6.42 1.53
C ILE A 23 -17.10 -6.01 2.90
N MET A 24 -16.34 -4.92 2.98
CA MET A 24 -15.80 -4.42 4.25
C MET A 24 -16.91 -3.97 5.20
N ASP A 25 -17.97 -3.35 4.69
CA ASP A 25 -19.12 -2.95 5.50
C ASP A 25 -19.84 -4.17 6.11
N TYR A 26 -20.03 -5.25 5.34
CA TYR A 26 -20.51 -6.54 5.87
C TYR A 26 -19.59 -7.10 6.97
N CYS A 27 -18.28 -6.88 6.88
CA CYS A 27 -17.30 -7.23 7.91
C CYS A 27 -17.25 -6.23 9.10
N LYS A 28 -18.18 -5.26 9.16
CA LYS A 28 -18.23 -4.19 10.18
C LYS A 28 -16.99 -3.28 10.18
N LEU A 29 -16.34 -3.17 9.03
CA LEU A 29 -15.20 -2.29 8.80
C LEU A 29 -15.65 -1.06 8.03
N VAL A 30 -15.34 0.13 8.53
CA VAL A 30 -15.74 1.41 7.94
C VAL A 30 -14.57 2.01 7.18
N LYS A 31 -14.83 2.47 5.95
CA LYS A 31 -13.82 3.15 5.15
C LYS A 31 -13.48 4.51 5.78
N THR A 32 -12.19 4.80 5.91
CA THR A 32 -11.71 6.14 6.30
C THR A 32 -11.79 7.13 5.15
N LEU A 33 -11.78 8.42 5.47
CA LEU A 33 -11.79 9.49 4.47
C LEU A 33 -10.49 9.53 3.64
N SER A 34 -9.34 9.27 4.28
CA SER A 34 -8.05 9.19 3.60
C SER A 34 -7.84 7.81 2.98
N ASN A 35 -7.21 7.77 1.81
CA ASN A 35 -6.63 6.55 1.22
C ASN A 35 -5.11 6.52 1.36
N ASP A 36 -4.50 7.54 1.98
CA ASP A 36 -3.07 7.60 2.21
C ASP A 36 -2.78 7.26 3.66
N ILE A 37 -1.75 6.45 3.87
CA ILE A 37 -1.23 6.15 5.20
C ILE A 37 0.20 6.64 5.35
N GLN A 38 0.44 7.36 6.44
CA GLN A 38 1.73 8.00 6.71
C GLN A 38 2.72 6.97 7.24
N LEU A 39 3.89 6.91 6.61
CA LEU A 39 5.08 6.24 7.10
C LEU A 39 5.96 7.30 7.76
N SER A 40 6.35 7.07 9.02
CA SER A 40 7.16 8.03 9.76
C SER A 40 8.52 7.46 10.14
N TYR A 41 9.49 8.36 10.25
CA TYR A 41 10.85 8.06 10.68
C TYR A 41 11.36 9.21 11.56
N GLY A 42 11.76 8.90 12.81
CA GLY A 42 12.21 9.89 13.79
C GLY A 42 11.18 10.99 14.05
N GLY A 43 9.90 10.62 14.15
CA GLY A 43 8.79 11.57 14.34
C GLY A 43 8.43 12.44 13.12
N LYS A 44 9.13 12.30 11.99
CA LYS A 44 8.88 13.05 10.76
C LYS A 44 8.10 12.23 9.73
N ASP A 45 7.38 12.90 8.84
CA ASP A 45 6.74 12.30 7.66
C ASP A 45 7.85 11.84 6.70
N ALA A 46 8.14 10.54 6.68
CA ALA A 46 9.12 9.97 5.78
C ALA A 46 8.52 9.75 4.38
N ASP A 47 7.30 9.21 4.34
CA ASP A 47 6.56 9.00 3.10
C ASP A 47 5.05 8.88 3.35
N ARG A 48 4.23 9.00 2.30
CA ARG A 48 2.80 8.71 2.34
C ARG A 48 2.48 7.57 1.38
N GLN A 49 2.19 6.40 1.94
CA GLN A 49 1.83 5.23 1.18
C GLN A 49 0.40 5.38 0.65
N ARG A 50 0.29 5.58 -0.66
CA ARG A 50 -0.99 5.58 -1.40
C ARG A 50 -1.63 4.20 -1.36
N THR A 51 -2.90 4.14 -0.98
CA THR A 51 -3.76 2.95 -1.06
C THR A 51 -5.04 3.24 -1.86
N ASN A 52 -5.90 2.24 -2.06
CA ASN A 52 -7.24 2.41 -2.65
C ASN A 52 -8.33 2.54 -1.58
N GLY A 53 -8.04 2.13 -0.35
CA GLY A 53 -8.89 2.37 0.82
C GLY A 53 -8.24 1.88 2.09
N ILE A 54 -8.52 2.56 3.19
CA ILE A 54 -8.18 2.11 4.54
C ILE A 54 -9.50 1.93 5.28
N PHE A 55 -9.59 0.85 6.03
CA PHE A 55 -10.80 0.45 6.73
C PHE A 55 -10.48 0.22 8.20
N THR A 56 -11.33 0.71 9.10
CA THR A 56 -11.15 0.58 10.55
C THR A 56 -12.35 -0.11 11.18
N VAL A 57 -12.11 -0.77 12.31
CA VAL A 57 -13.19 -1.29 13.16
C VAL A 57 -13.85 -0.11 13.88
N LYS A 58 -15.19 -0.04 13.88
CA LYS A 58 -15.96 1.07 14.50
C LYS A 58 -15.58 1.38 15.95
N SER A 59 -15.15 0.38 16.72
CA SER A 59 -14.82 0.49 18.15
C SER A 59 -13.40 0.04 18.48
N GLY A 60 -12.47 0.06 17.52
CA GLY A 60 -11.13 -0.49 17.72
C GLY A 60 -10.01 0.20 16.95
N VAL A 61 -8.78 -0.16 17.32
CA VAL A 61 -7.55 0.38 16.71
C VAL A 61 -7.10 -0.38 15.47
N ARG A 62 -7.77 -1.49 15.12
CA ARG A 62 -7.35 -2.36 14.02
C ARG A 62 -7.77 -1.77 12.68
N THR A 63 -6.81 -1.74 11.77
CA THR A 63 -6.98 -1.21 10.43
C THR A 63 -6.60 -2.24 9.37
N VAL A 64 -7.30 -2.18 8.24
CA VAL A 64 -7.06 -3.01 7.06
C VAL A 64 -6.89 -2.07 5.88
N ALA A 65 -5.81 -2.20 5.13
CA ALA A 65 -5.67 -1.47 3.86
C ALA A 65 -6.07 -2.34 2.67
N TYR A 66 -6.58 -1.68 1.64
CA TYR A 66 -6.88 -2.23 0.33
C TYR A 66 -6.05 -1.51 -0.73
N ILE A 67 -5.40 -2.27 -1.59
CA ILE A 67 -4.61 -1.76 -2.72
C ILE A 67 -4.90 -2.55 -3.99
N ASN A 68 -4.92 -1.86 -5.13
CA ASN A 68 -4.85 -2.47 -6.44
C ASN A 68 -3.40 -2.35 -6.92
N LEU A 69 -2.80 -3.45 -7.41
CA LEU A 69 -1.39 -3.46 -7.83
C LEU A 69 -1.13 -2.50 -9.00
N GLU A 70 -2.14 -2.14 -9.81
CA GLU A 70 -2.02 -1.07 -10.82
C GLU A 70 -1.80 0.30 -10.18
N THR A 71 -2.33 0.54 -8.97
CA THR A 71 -2.03 1.76 -8.20
C THR A 71 -0.55 1.80 -7.85
N ILE A 72 0.06 0.69 -7.42
CA ILE A 72 1.49 0.61 -7.12
C ILE A 72 2.32 0.87 -8.39
N ARG A 73 1.96 0.26 -9.52
CA ARG A 73 2.59 0.54 -10.82
C ARG A 73 2.51 2.04 -11.16
N THR A 74 1.38 2.69 -10.88
CA THR A 74 1.18 4.13 -11.12
C THR A 74 2.05 4.99 -10.19
N VAL A 75 2.13 4.66 -8.91
CA VAL A 75 3.01 5.35 -7.94
C VAL A 75 4.47 5.28 -8.41
N ARG A 76 4.94 4.08 -8.80
CA ARG A 76 6.30 3.87 -9.30
C ARG A 76 6.60 4.71 -10.55
N ARG A 77 5.67 4.76 -11.52
CA ARG A 77 5.82 5.58 -12.74
C ARG A 77 5.91 7.07 -12.40
N ARG A 78 5.02 7.56 -11.55
CA ARG A 78 4.99 8.98 -11.15
C ARG A 78 6.26 9.40 -10.42
N HIS A 79 6.81 8.54 -9.56
CA HIS A 79 8.09 8.80 -8.90
C HIS A 79 9.25 8.97 -9.89
N MET A 80 9.17 8.33 -11.06
CA MET A 80 10.13 8.50 -12.17
C MET A 80 9.77 9.64 -13.13
N GLY A 81 8.80 10.50 -12.78
CA GLY A 81 8.35 11.60 -13.62
C GLY A 81 7.53 11.17 -14.85
N VAL A 82 7.06 9.93 -14.89
CA VAL A 82 6.29 9.36 -16.02
C VAL A 82 4.80 9.30 -15.66
N GLN A 83 3.95 10.02 -16.38
CA GLN A 83 2.51 10.01 -16.10
C GLN A 83 1.82 8.74 -16.59
N ASN A 84 2.22 8.25 -17.76
CA ASN A 84 1.66 7.06 -18.38
C ASN A 84 2.66 6.43 -19.37
N LEU A 85 2.33 5.26 -19.91
CA LEU A 85 3.22 4.57 -20.86
C LEU A 85 3.40 5.31 -22.19
N ARG A 86 2.44 6.16 -22.60
CA ARG A 86 2.59 6.97 -23.83
C ARG A 86 3.63 8.05 -23.63
N ASP A 87 3.64 8.68 -22.47
CA ASP A 87 4.63 9.68 -22.07
C ASP A 87 6.06 9.11 -22.11
N LEU A 88 6.26 7.92 -21.52
CA LEU A 88 7.56 7.23 -21.60
C LEU A 88 7.98 6.93 -23.05
N ARG A 89 7.05 6.49 -23.92
CA ARG A 89 7.33 6.26 -25.34
C ARG A 89 7.71 7.56 -26.06
N LEU A 90 7.07 8.67 -25.73
CA LEU A 90 7.40 9.99 -26.29
C LEU A 90 8.77 10.47 -25.81
N MET A 91 9.10 10.27 -24.52
CA MET A 91 10.43 10.58 -23.99
C MET A 91 11.52 9.79 -24.71
N ILE A 92 11.32 8.48 -24.93
CA ILE A 92 12.28 7.64 -25.68
C ILE A 92 12.44 8.14 -27.13
N LYS A 93 11.36 8.61 -27.77
CA LYS A 93 11.43 9.17 -29.12
C LYS A 93 12.16 10.50 -29.18
N LYS A 94 11.94 11.39 -28.19
CA LYS A 94 12.50 12.75 -28.17
C LYS A 94 13.93 12.82 -27.63
N ASN A 95 14.21 12.10 -26.54
CA ASN A 95 15.51 12.05 -25.88
C ASN A 95 15.79 10.60 -25.49
N ASN A 96 16.28 9.84 -26.47
CA ASN A 96 16.45 8.40 -26.39
C ASN A 96 17.30 7.94 -25.18
N PRO A 97 18.47 8.54 -24.89
CA PRO A 97 19.28 8.15 -23.73
C PRO A 97 18.54 8.30 -22.40
N VAL A 98 17.90 9.45 -22.18
CA VAL A 98 17.18 9.73 -20.92
C VAL A 98 15.94 8.83 -20.79
N GLY A 99 15.17 8.68 -21.88
CA GLY A 99 14.00 7.81 -21.90
C GLY A 99 14.34 6.34 -21.61
N TRP A 100 15.43 5.83 -22.18
CA TRP A 100 15.91 4.47 -21.88
C TRP A 100 16.43 4.32 -20.45
N GLN A 101 17.11 5.34 -19.91
CA GLN A 101 17.56 5.31 -18.53
C GLN A 101 16.38 5.25 -17.54
N ILE A 102 15.33 6.03 -17.79
CA ILE A 102 14.08 5.99 -17.01
C ILE A 102 13.42 4.61 -17.12
N LYS A 103 13.27 4.07 -18.33
CA LYS A 103 12.72 2.73 -18.54
C LYS A 103 13.51 1.67 -17.78
N LYS A 104 14.84 1.68 -17.88
CA LYS A 104 15.73 0.74 -17.17
C LYS A 104 15.58 0.85 -15.65
N LYS A 105 15.41 2.05 -15.11
CA LYS A 105 15.13 2.25 -13.66
C LYS A 105 13.75 1.68 -13.28
N LEU A 106 12.71 1.93 -14.06
CA LEU A 106 11.38 1.37 -13.82
C LEU A 106 11.38 -0.15 -13.84
N ASP A 107 12.06 -0.75 -14.82
CA ASP A 107 12.19 -2.21 -14.94
C ASP A 107 12.95 -2.80 -13.74
N ARG A 108 13.99 -2.11 -13.24
CA ARG A 108 14.73 -2.52 -12.02
C ARG A 108 13.91 -2.43 -10.73
N LEU A 109 12.96 -1.50 -10.67
CA LEU A 109 12.06 -1.35 -9.51
C LEU A 109 10.84 -2.27 -9.57
N ARG A 110 10.62 -2.96 -10.69
CA ARG A 110 9.52 -3.90 -10.84
C ARG A 110 9.90 -5.21 -10.14
N PRO A 111 9.06 -5.73 -9.24
CA PRO A 111 9.30 -7.03 -8.64
C PRO A 111 9.15 -8.14 -9.70
N ALA A 112 9.79 -9.28 -9.47
CA ALA A 112 9.62 -10.46 -10.33
C ALA A 112 8.16 -10.95 -10.33
N MET A 113 7.53 -10.92 -9.16
CA MET A 113 6.12 -11.21 -8.96
C MET A 113 5.43 -10.01 -8.31
N GLU A 114 4.28 -9.59 -8.82
CA GLU A 114 3.64 -8.34 -8.38
C GLU A 114 3.02 -8.42 -7.00
N GLN A 115 2.63 -9.63 -6.57
CA GLN A 115 2.21 -9.89 -5.20
C GLN A 115 3.37 -9.81 -4.19
N GLU A 116 4.62 -9.76 -4.65
CA GLU A 116 5.80 -9.60 -3.79
C GLU A 116 6.36 -8.17 -3.86
N ASP A 117 5.54 -7.21 -4.30
CA ASP A 117 5.97 -5.83 -4.42
C ASP A 117 6.36 -5.25 -3.05
N PRO A 118 7.60 -4.73 -2.88
CA PRO A 118 8.07 -4.22 -1.59
C PRO A 118 7.26 -3.00 -1.11
N TYR A 119 6.53 -2.32 -1.99
CA TYR A 119 5.60 -1.27 -1.61
C TYR A 119 4.53 -1.76 -0.62
N ILE A 120 4.13 -3.03 -0.69
CA ILE A 120 3.16 -3.64 0.24
C ILE A 120 3.72 -3.68 1.65
N ILE A 121 5.03 -3.89 1.81
CA ILE A 121 5.71 -3.85 3.12
C ILE A 121 5.64 -2.43 3.70
N GLY A 122 5.84 -1.40 2.87
CA GLY A 122 5.67 0.00 3.26
C GLY A 122 4.27 0.27 3.84
N ILE A 123 3.22 -0.23 3.18
CA ILE A 123 1.84 -0.13 3.67
C ILE A 123 1.69 -0.86 5.02
N LEU A 124 2.22 -2.08 5.15
CA LEU A 124 2.13 -2.86 6.40
C LEU A 124 2.81 -2.14 7.58
N ILE A 125 4.00 -1.56 7.37
CA ILE A 125 4.71 -0.81 8.40
C ILE A 125 3.93 0.47 8.77
N ALA A 126 3.46 1.21 7.78
CA ALA A 126 2.68 2.43 7.99
C ALA A 126 1.36 2.15 8.73
N LEU A 127 0.70 1.02 8.43
CA LEU A 127 -0.46 0.54 9.19
C LEU A 127 -0.09 0.29 10.65
N ALA A 128 1.00 -0.42 10.90
CA ALA A 128 1.42 -0.74 12.26
C ALA A 128 1.72 0.53 13.06
N GLN A 129 2.42 1.49 12.46
CA GLN A 129 2.65 2.81 13.07
C GLN A 129 1.34 3.55 13.36
N SER A 130 0.39 3.53 12.43
CA SER A 130 -0.91 4.17 12.63
C SER A 130 -1.70 3.53 13.78
N GLN A 131 -1.79 2.19 13.83
CA GLN A 131 -2.47 1.49 14.92
C GLN A 131 -1.84 1.80 16.28
N ARG A 132 -0.50 1.81 16.34
CA ARG A 132 0.26 2.13 17.55
C ARG A 132 0.02 3.55 18.07
N ARG A 133 -0.18 4.54 17.19
CA ARG A 133 -0.48 5.92 17.60
C ARG A 133 -1.84 6.06 18.26
N ILE A 134 -2.80 5.25 17.82
CA ILE A 134 -4.16 5.22 18.38
C ILE A 134 -4.20 4.35 19.64
N GLY A 135 -3.40 3.28 19.66
CA GLY A 135 -3.25 2.39 20.81
C GLY A 135 -2.51 3.06 21.98
N GLN A 136 -2.76 2.55 23.19
CA GLN A 136 -2.12 3.05 24.41
C GLN A 136 -0.81 2.34 24.74
N ASP A 137 -0.62 1.08 24.28
CA ASP A 137 0.54 0.26 24.64
C ASP A 137 1.59 0.21 23.53
N ARG A 138 2.62 1.06 23.63
CA ARG A 138 3.76 1.10 22.71
C ARG A 138 4.72 -0.09 22.86
N ARG A 139 4.60 -0.89 23.92
CA ARG A 139 5.45 -2.07 24.14
C ARG A 139 4.94 -3.28 23.36
N LYS A 140 3.71 -3.22 22.86
CA LYS A 140 3.10 -4.27 22.07
C LYS A 140 3.45 -4.15 20.59
N GLY A 141 3.63 -5.32 19.96
CA GLY A 141 3.73 -5.43 18.51
C GLY A 141 2.36 -5.36 17.85
N GLU A 142 2.34 -4.97 16.58
CA GLU A 142 1.11 -4.69 15.85
C GLU A 142 0.79 -5.79 14.83
N ARG A 143 -0.45 -6.28 14.84
CA ARG A 143 -0.97 -7.17 13.79
C ARG A 143 -1.68 -6.33 12.75
N VAL A 144 -1.25 -6.44 11.49
CA VAL A 144 -1.74 -5.63 10.37
C VAL A 144 -2.12 -6.52 9.19
N TYR A 145 -3.03 -6.02 8.38
CA TYR A 145 -3.60 -6.73 7.23
C TYR A 145 -3.69 -5.83 6.02
N VAL A 146 -3.32 -6.36 4.86
CA VAL A 146 -3.49 -5.70 3.55
C VAL A 146 -4.18 -6.67 2.60
N ILE A 147 -5.12 -6.16 1.81
CA ILE A 147 -5.75 -6.90 0.72
C ILE A 147 -5.29 -6.27 -0.58
N ALA A 148 -4.75 -7.08 -1.49
CA ALA A 148 -4.39 -6.62 -2.83
C ALA A 148 -5.19 -7.30 -3.93
N LEU A 149 -5.59 -6.51 -4.93
CA LEU A 149 -6.10 -7.02 -6.20
C LEU A 149 -5.09 -6.75 -7.32
N PRO A 150 -4.82 -7.71 -8.22
CA PRO A 150 -3.83 -7.55 -9.29
C PRO A 150 -4.19 -6.46 -10.32
N GLY A 151 -5.46 -6.09 -10.44
CA GLY A 151 -5.95 -5.17 -11.46
C GLY A 151 -7.46 -5.30 -11.65
N THR A 152 -7.97 -4.75 -12.75
CA THR A 152 -9.33 -5.03 -13.22
C THR A 152 -9.42 -6.50 -13.65
N ARG A 153 -10.62 -7.07 -13.61
CA ARG A 153 -10.86 -8.51 -13.86
C ARG A 153 -9.98 -9.41 -12.99
N ALA A 154 -9.79 -9.02 -11.73
CA ALA A 154 -8.94 -9.75 -10.80
C ALA A 154 -9.48 -11.18 -10.60
N PRO A 155 -8.75 -12.22 -11.03
CA PRO A 155 -9.20 -13.61 -10.83
C PRO A 155 -9.05 -14.05 -9.37
N VAL A 156 -8.18 -13.37 -8.62
CA VAL A 156 -7.82 -13.69 -7.24
C VAL A 156 -7.63 -12.42 -6.42
N ALA A 157 -7.78 -12.55 -5.11
CA ALA A 157 -7.40 -11.55 -4.13
C ALA A 157 -6.24 -12.07 -3.27
N TYR A 158 -5.24 -11.23 -3.04
CA TYR A 158 -4.10 -11.53 -2.18
C TYR A 158 -4.34 -10.96 -0.78
N PHE A 159 -4.09 -11.76 0.24
CA PHE A 159 -4.24 -11.37 1.64
C PHE A 159 -2.87 -11.41 2.32
N TYR A 160 -2.40 -10.24 2.74
CA TYR A 160 -1.16 -10.11 3.49
C TYR A 160 -1.49 -9.94 4.97
N LYS A 161 -0.75 -10.65 5.80
CA LYS A 161 -0.82 -10.58 7.25
C LYS A 161 0.60 -10.45 7.77
N ALA A 162 0.82 -9.48 8.65
CA ALA A 162 2.10 -9.35 9.33
C ALA A 162 1.89 -9.08 10.82
N PHE A 163 2.86 -9.51 11.61
CA PHE A 163 3.05 -9.05 12.99
C PHE A 163 4.35 -8.26 13.03
N ILE A 164 4.24 -6.96 13.31
CA ILE A 164 5.39 -6.07 13.37
C ILE A 164 5.78 -5.89 14.85
N PRO A 165 6.95 -6.40 15.28
CA PRO A 165 7.36 -6.34 16.68
C PRO A 165 7.54 -4.91 17.16
N ALA A 166 7.34 -4.70 18.46
CA ALA A 166 7.48 -3.36 19.04
C ALA A 166 8.90 -2.81 18.88
N ALA A 167 9.90 -3.66 19.12
CA ALA A 167 11.31 -3.31 18.96
C ALA A 167 11.63 -2.89 17.51
N PHE A 168 10.99 -3.49 16.50
CA PHE A 168 11.18 -3.09 15.11
C PHE A 168 10.58 -1.71 14.85
N LEU A 169 9.34 -1.45 15.29
CA LEU A 169 8.70 -0.14 15.14
C LEU A 169 9.46 0.96 15.89
N ASN A 170 10.07 0.65 17.04
CA ASN A 170 10.89 1.60 17.79
C ASN A 170 12.10 2.08 16.98
N LYS A 171 12.66 1.27 16.07
CA LYS A 171 13.74 1.69 15.16
C LYS A 171 13.29 2.79 14.18
N PHE A 172 11.99 2.86 13.87
CA PHE A 172 11.41 3.93 13.06
C PHE A 172 11.02 5.13 13.91
N ASP A 173 10.45 4.89 15.09
CA ASP A 173 9.97 5.95 15.98
C ASP A 173 11.16 6.74 16.58
N ASN A 174 12.19 6.04 17.04
CA ASN A 174 13.41 6.57 17.68
C ASN A 174 14.68 6.06 16.98
N PRO A 175 14.98 6.48 15.75
CA PRO A 175 16.13 5.96 15.00
C PRO A 175 17.48 6.26 15.65
N TRP A 176 17.59 7.29 16.49
CA TRP A 176 18.79 7.62 17.27
C TRP A 176 19.03 6.66 18.44
N GLU A 177 18.03 5.87 18.86
CA GLU A 177 18.23 4.80 19.86
C GLU A 177 18.72 3.50 19.22
N ALA A 178 18.70 3.40 17.89
CA ALA A 178 19.13 2.20 17.17
C ALA A 178 20.66 2.07 17.05
N HIS A 179 21.44 2.82 17.83
CA HIS A 179 22.90 2.85 17.77
C HIS A 179 23.62 1.71 18.48
N GLU A 180 22.90 0.76 19.08
CA GLU A 180 23.50 -0.47 19.61
C GLU A 180 22.94 -1.69 18.86
N CYS A 181 23.43 -1.90 17.64
CA CYS A 181 23.44 -3.23 17.05
C CYS A 181 24.63 -3.99 17.66
N ALA A 182 24.33 -4.87 18.63
CA ALA A 182 25.23 -5.97 18.98
C ALA A 182 25.33 -6.98 17.84
#